data_AF-A0A3L7X064-F1
#
_entry.id   AF-A0A3L7X064-F1
#
_cell.length_a   1.000
_cell.length_b   1.000
_cell.length_c   1.000
_cell.angle_alpha   90.00
_cell.angle_beta   90.00
_cell.angle_gamma   90.00
#
_symmetry.space_group_name_H-M   'P 1'
#
loop_
_entity.id
_entity.type
_entity.pdbx_description
1 polymer ?
#
loop_
_entity_poly.entity_id
_entity_poly.type
_entity_poly.pdbx_seq_one_letter_code
_entity_poly.pdbx_strand_id
1 'polypeptide(L)'
;MNVVLNVDEVQAILARVTGAVLDNVTLSPEGQAAIREWRMHRSPGTAEMDDFTLVLNEAIGNHIDERTNRMLRLKGGLYVTERGVRS
;
A
#
# COMPACT_ATOMS: atom_id res chain seq x y z
N MET A 1 13.60 -2.39 -5.24
CA MET A 1 13.74 -1.61 -3.99
C MET A 1 12.75 -2.22 -3.02
N ASN A 2 13.19 -2.83 -1.91
CA ASN A 2 12.28 -3.50 -0.98
C ASN A 2 11.87 -2.52 0.11
N VAL A 3 10.75 -1.82 -0.11
CA VAL A 3 10.03 -1.16 0.98
C VAL A 3 9.10 -2.22 1.56
N VAL A 4 9.32 -2.59 2.81
CA VAL A 4 8.43 -3.45 3.58
C VAL A 4 8.08 -2.71 4.85
N LEU A 5 6.81 -2.35 5.00
CA LEU A 5 6.26 -1.64 6.14
C LEU A 5 5.84 -2.63 7.21
N ASN A 6 6.17 -2.33 8.46
CA ASN A 6 5.60 -3.04 9.61
C ASN A 6 4.18 -2.53 9.92
N VAL A 7 3.49 -3.23 10.83
CA VAL A 7 2.10 -2.92 11.20
C VAL A 7 1.94 -1.50 11.73
N ASP A 8 2.87 -1.01 12.56
CA ASP A 8 2.80 0.35 13.12
C ASP A 8 2.96 1.42 12.04
N GLU A 9 3.85 1.21 11.08
CA GLU A 9 4.05 2.10 9.93
C GLU A 9 2.80 2.14 9.03
N VAL A 10 2.20 0.97 8.76
CA VAL A 10 0.94 0.88 8.02
C VAL A 10 -0.19 1.57 8.77
N GLN A 11 -0.24 1.43 10.10
CA GLN A 11 -1.25 2.08 10.92
C GLN A 11 -1.11 3.61 10.88
N ALA A 12 0.12 4.12 10.91
CA ALA A 12 0.38 5.56 10.80
C ALA A 12 -0.10 6.11 9.45
N ILE A 13 0.17 5.37 8.35
CA ILE A 13 -0.31 5.73 7.01
C ILE A 13 -1.84 5.71 6.96
N LEU A 14 -2.46 4.65 7.47
CA LEU A 14 -3.91 4.48 7.55
C LEU A 14 -4.56 5.66 8.29
N ALA A 15 -4.05 6.01 9.46
CA ALA A 15 -4.53 7.12 10.26
C ALA A 15 -4.40 8.46 9.51
N ARG A 16 -3.27 8.68 8.84
CA ARG A 16 -2.99 9.92 8.10
C ARG A 16 -3.92 10.10 6.89
N VAL A 17 -4.14 9.03 6.13
CA VAL A 17 -4.99 9.05 4.92
C VAL A 17 -6.46 9.20 5.31
N THR A 18 -6.95 8.42 6.27
CA THR A 18 -8.34 8.53 6.74
C THR A 18 -8.62 9.89 7.39
N GLY A 19 -7.66 10.44 8.15
CA GLY A 19 -7.75 11.80 8.67
C GLY A 19 -7.88 12.83 7.56
N ALA A 20 -7.02 12.77 6.53
CA ALA A 20 -7.12 13.68 5.39
C ALA A 20 -8.49 13.63 4.71
N VAL A 21 -9.07 12.44 4.55
CA VAL A 21 -10.41 12.27 3.95
C VAL A 21 -11.48 12.90 4.84
N LEU A 22 -11.44 12.63 6.15
CA LEU A 22 -12.42 13.18 7.09
C LEU A 22 -12.34 14.72 7.20
N ASP A 23 -11.14 15.28 7.11
CA ASP A 23 -10.91 16.71 7.34
C ASP A 23 -11.12 17.56 6.08
N ASN A 24 -10.88 17.00 4.88
CA ASN A 24 -10.85 17.77 3.63
C ASN A 24 -11.97 17.43 2.66
N VAL A 25 -12.80 16.42 2.94
CA VAL A 25 -13.91 16.02 2.07
C VAL A 25 -15.23 16.26 2.79
N THR A 26 -16.17 16.93 2.12
CA THR A 26 -17.55 17.09 2.61
C THR A 26 -18.29 15.76 2.47
N LEU A 27 -18.20 14.93 3.51
CA LEU A 27 -18.92 13.66 3.62
C LEU A 27 -20.20 13.85 4.43
N SER A 28 -21.22 13.03 4.14
CA SER A 28 -22.41 12.94 5.01
C SER A 28 -22.01 12.39 6.40
N PRO A 29 -22.82 12.63 7.44
CA PRO A 29 -22.57 12.07 8.77
C PRO A 29 -22.39 10.55 8.76
N GLU A 30 -23.18 9.85 7.94
CA GLU A 30 -23.11 8.40 7.76
C GLU A 30 -21.79 7.97 7.11
N GLY A 31 -21.32 8.72 6.10
CA GLY A 31 -20.04 8.47 5.45
C GLY A 31 -18.86 8.68 6.40
N GLN A 32 -18.91 9.71 7.24
CA GLN A 32 -17.88 9.94 8.26
C GLN A 32 -17.86 8.81 9.32
N ALA A 33 -19.04 8.37 9.77
CA ALA A 33 -19.18 7.26 10.71
C ALA A 33 -18.62 5.96 10.12
N ALA A 34 -18.95 5.65 8.87
CA ALA A 34 -18.46 4.45 8.19
C ALA A 34 -16.93 4.41 8.09
N ILE A 35 -16.27 5.54 7.77
CA ILE A 35 -14.81 5.62 7.74
C ILE A 35 -14.19 5.41 9.13
N ARG A 36 -14.79 6.02 10.16
CA ARG A 36 -14.33 5.85 11.55
C ARG A 36 -14.46 4.40 12.00
N GLU A 37 -15.59 3.78 11.73
CA GLU A 37 -15.84 2.37 12.03
C GLU A 37 -14.88 1.43 11.28
N TRP A 38 -14.69 1.66 9.99
CA TRP A 38 -13.74 0.89 9.18
C TRP A 38 -12.31 0.97 9.73
N ARG A 39 -11.91 2.14 10.24
CA ARG A 39 -10.62 2.35 10.91
C ARG A 39 -10.54 1.65 12.26
N MET A 40 -11.61 1.64 13.05
CA MET A 40 -11.63 0.95 14.35
C MET A 40 -11.44 -0.56 14.22
N HIS A 41 -12.04 -1.19 13.20
CA HIS A 41 -11.83 -2.61 12.91
C HIS A 41 -10.37 -2.95 12.54
N ARG A 42 -9.59 -1.96 12.10
CA ARG A 42 -8.16 -2.07 11.76
C ARG A 42 -7.30 -1.39 12.81
N SER A 43 -7.55 -1.71 14.07
CA SER A 43 -6.72 -1.27 15.19
C SER A 43 -5.49 -2.18 15.34
N PRO A 44 -4.38 -1.71 15.94
CA PRO A 44 -3.22 -2.56 16.21
C PRO A 44 -3.61 -3.85 16.95
N GLY A 45 -3.09 -4.99 16.50
CA GLY A 45 -3.36 -6.30 17.07
C GLY A 45 -4.65 -6.97 16.60
N THR A 46 -5.39 -6.38 15.65
CA THR A 46 -6.50 -7.06 14.97
C THR A 46 -6.00 -7.80 13.73
N ALA A 47 -6.63 -8.93 13.40
CA ALA A 47 -6.29 -9.71 12.21
C ALA A 47 -6.50 -8.89 10.93
N GLU A 48 -7.51 -8.02 10.92
CA GLU A 48 -7.80 -7.11 9.82
C GLU A 48 -6.68 -6.09 9.57
N MET A 49 -5.96 -5.69 10.62
CA MET A 49 -4.81 -4.80 10.50
C MET A 49 -3.58 -5.53 9.94
N ASP A 50 -3.38 -6.80 10.34
CA ASP A 50 -2.33 -7.66 9.80
C ASP A 50 -2.56 -7.95 8.31
N ASP A 51 -3.79 -8.32 7.96
CA ASP A 51 -4.20 -8.55 6.57
C ASP A 51 -4.04 -7.28 5.71
N PHE A 52 -4.46 -6.13 6.25
CA PHE A 52 -4.28 -4.86 5.56
C PHE A 52 -2.80 -4.52 5.34
N THR A 53 -1.94 -4.84 6.31
CA THR A 53 -0.49 -4.66 6.21
C THR A 53 0.11 -5.50 5.09
N LEU A 54 -0.31 -6.76 4.96
CA LEU A 54 0.14 -7.63 3.87
C LEU A 54 -0.29 -7.08 2.51
N VAL A 55 -1.58 -6.74 2.37
CA VAL A 55 -2.14 -6.22 1.12
C VAL A 55 -1.50 -4.90 0.70
N LEU A 56 -1.26 -3.98 1.66
CA LEU A 56 -0.63 -2.71 1.35
C LEU A 56 0.82 -2.89 0.88
N ASN A 57 1.58 -3.77 1.54
CA ASN A 57 2.95 -4.07 1.12
C ASN A 57 3.01 -4.67 -0.28
N GLU A 58 2.11 -5.61 -0.60
CA GLU A 58 2.00 -6.19 -1.94
C GLU A 58 1.68 -5.10 -2.98
N ALA A 59 0.69 -4.25 -2.70
CA ALA A 59 0.29 -3.17 -3.61
C ALA A 59 1.42 -2.15 -3.86
N ILE A 60 2.16 -1.77 -2.80
CA ILE A 60 3.30 -0.86 -2.92
C ILE A 60 4.43 -1.51 -3.73
N GLY A 61 4.74 -2.78 -3.46
CA GLY A 61 5.74 -3.55 -4.20
C GLY A 61 5.42 -3.59 -5.69
N ASN A 62 4.19 -4.00 -6.03
CA ASN A 62 3.70 -4.05 -7.41
C ASN A 62 3.80 -2.67 -8.10
N HIS A 63 3.39 -1.59 -7.42
CA HIS A 63 3.47 -0.24 -7.97
C HIS A 63 4.92 0.20 -8.26
N ILE A 64 5.85 -0.06 -7.35
CA ILE A 64 7.27 0.26 -7.51
C ILE A 64 7.85 -0.54 -8.68
N ASP A 65 7.53 -1.83 -8.77
CA ASP A 65 8.03 -2.71 -9.83
C ASP A 65 7.49 -2.32 -11.20
N GLU A 66 6.20 -2.00 -11.32
CA GLU A 66 5.60 -1.47 -12.55
C GLU A 66 6.27 -0.16 -13.00
N ARG A 67 6.51 0.76 -12.07
CA ARG A 67 7.20 2.03 -12.37
C ARG A 67 8.64 1.78 -12.81
N THR A 68 9.35 0.90 -12.12
CA THR A 68 10.73 0.52 -12.46
C THR A 68 10.79 -0.12 -13.84
N ASN A 69 9.89 -1.07 -14.13
CA ASN A 69 9.77 -1.71 -15.44
C ASN A 69 9.46 -0.72 -16.56
N ARG A 70 8.55 0.25 -16.33
CA ARG A 70 8.28 1.32 -17.30
C ARG A 70 9.52 2.19 -17.55
N MET A 71 10.25 2.56 -16.51
CA MET A 71 11.49 3.33 -16.65
C MET A 71 12.57 2.58 -17.43
N LEU A 72 12.74 1.28 -17.18
CA LEU A 72 13.69 0.43 -17.91
C LEU A 72 13.31 0.31 -19.40
N ARG A 73 12.02 0.15 -19.71
CA ARG A 73 11.51 0.11 -21.09
C ARG A 73 11.76 1.43 -21.84
N LEU A 74 11.51 2.57 -21.19
CA LEU A 74 11.68 3.91 -21.81
C LEU A 74 13.14 4.29 -22.07
N LYS A 75 14.08 3.77 -21.27
CA LYS A 75 15.52 4.07 -21.41
C LYS A 75 16.26 3.19 -22.43
N GLY A 76 15.56 2.35 -23.19
CA GLY A 76 16.10 1.77 -24.43
C GLY A 76 16.99 0.55 -24.27
N GLY A 77 16.73 -0.36 -23.33
CA GLY A 77 17.45 -1.63 -23.30
C GLY A 77 16.87 -2.61 -22.29
N LEU A 78 16.18 -3.63 -22.78
CA LEU A 78 15.85 -4.82 -22.01
C LEU A 78 17.16 -5.48 -21.55
N TYR A 79 17.56 -5.27 -20.29
CA TYR A 79 18.34 -6.30 -19.60
C TYR A 79 17.36 -7.39 -19.18
N VAL A 80 17.07 -8.30 -20.11
CA VAL A 80 16.49 -9.60 -19.76
C VAL A 80 17.57 -10.31 -18.96
N THR A 81 17.49 -10.30 -17.63
CA THR A 81 18.24 -11.25 -16.83
C THR A 81 17.61 -12.63 -17.03
N GLU A 82 18.01 -13.31 -18.11
CA GLU A 82 17.90 -14.76 -18.22
C GLU A 82 18.79 -15.39 -17.15
N ARG A 83 18.27 -15.51 -15.93
CA ARG A 83 18.72 -16.59 -15.04
C ARG A 83 17.91 -17.83 -15.38
N GLY A 84 18.37 -18.55 -16.40
CA GLY A 84 17.68 -19.75 -16.84
C GLY A 84 18.36 -20.60 -17.90
N VAL A 85 19.67 -20.46 -18.16
CA VAL A 85 20.43 -21.52 -18.85
C VAL A 85 21.70 -21.77 -18.03
N ARG A 86 21.66 -22.85 -17.25
CA ARG A 86 22.87 -23.51 -16.75
C ARG A 86 22.86 -24.94 -17.26
N SER A 87 23.86 -25.19 -18.11
CA SER A 87 24.51 -26.46 -18.45
C SER A 87 23.76 -27.42 -19.35
#